data_AF-A0A962ZF93-F1
#
_entry.id   AF-A0A962ZF93-F1
#
_cell.length_a   1.000
_cell.length_b   1.000
_cell.length_c   1.000
_cell.angle_alpha   90.00
_cell.angle_beta   90.00
_cell.angle_gamma   90.00
#
_symmetry.space_group_name_H-M   'P 1'
#
loop_
_entity.id
_entity.type
_entity.pdbx_description
1 polymer ?
#
loop_
_entity_poly.entity_id
_entity_poly.type
_entity_poly.pdbx_seq_one_letter_code
_entity_poly.pdbx_strand_id
1 'polypeptide(L)' 'MLPNMTNRQSHANSADFHGAAIIDANGREVPITEDMIREACEKLADAWTFPVRTARQAG' A
#
# COMPACT_ATOMS: atom_id res chain seq x y z
N MET A 1 35.93 21.02 23.32
CA MET A 1 34.96 21.60 22.38
C MET A 1 34.66 20.56 21.32
N LEU A 2 33.43 20.06 21.24
CA LEU A 2 33.04 19.04 20.27
C LEU A 2 32.74 19.70 18.92
N PRO A 3 33.17 19.13 17.78
CA PRO A 3 32.92 19.71 16.48
C PRO A 3 31.43 19.66 16.14
N ASN A 4 30.95 20.78 15.59
CA ASN A 4 29.61 21.02 15.10
C ASN A 4 29.20 19.94 14.08
N MET A 5 28.15 19.17 14.38
CA MET A 5 27.56 18.22 13.44
C MET A 5 26.80 19.00 12.37
N THR A 6 27.54 19.42 11.34
CA THR A 6 26.94 20.01 10.13
C THR A 6 25.96 19.01 9.54
N ASN A 7 24.68 19.41 9.57
CA ASN A 7 23.56 18.77 8.90
C ASN A 7 23.91 18.49 7.43
N ARG A 8 24.36 17.27 7.13
CA ARG A 8 24.42 16.80 5.74
C ARG A 8 22.98 16.56 5.31
N GLN A 9 22.32 17.60 4.78
CA GLN A 9 21.29 17.39 3.78
C GLN A 9 21.96 16.72 2.60
N SER A 10 21.98 15.39 2.64
CA SER A 10 22.22 14.55 1.48
C SER A 10 21.09 14.83 0.50
N HIS A 11 21.30 15.83 -0.37
CA HIS A 11 20.66 15.90 -1.68
C HIS A 11 21.23 14.77 -2.54
N ALA A 12 21.04 13.53 -2.09
CA ALA A 12 21.18 12.36 -2.92
C ALA A 12 19.89 12.30 -3.70
N ASN A 13 19.99 12.57 -5.00
CA ASN A 13 18.98 12.33 -6.03
C ASN A 13 18.00 11.24 -5.58
N SER A 14 16.84 11.65 -5.05
CA SER A 14 15.88 10.73 -4.45
C SER A 14 15.29 9.94 -5.59
N ALA A 15 15.84 8.75 -5.86
CA ALA A 15 14.97 7.70 -6.35
C ALA A 15 13.84 7.65 -5.33
N ASP A 16 12.65 8.11 -5.73
CA ASP A 16 11.48 8.23 -4.88
C ASP A 16 11.09 6.81 -4.46
N PHE A 17 11.78 6.32 -3.43
CA PHE A 17 11.57 5.00 -2.90
C PHE A 17 10.30 5.07 -2.06
N HIS A 18 9.19 4.64 -2.65
CA HIS A 18 7.86 4.75 -2.04
C HIS A 18 7.59 3.72 -0.94
N GLY A 19 8.51 2.80 -0.66
CA GLY A 19 8.40 1.78 0.41
C GLY A 19 7.34 0.70 0.17
N ALA A 20 6.30 0.99 -0.61
CA ALA A 20 5.26 0.06 -1.09
C ALA A 20 4.77 0.49 -2.49
N ALA A 21 4.89 -0.40 -3.48
CA ALA A 21 4.50 -0.20 -4.87
C ALA A 21 3.89 -1.49 -5.45
N ILE A 22 3.04 -1.36 -6.47
CA ILE A 22 2.63 -2.51 -7.29
C ILE A 22 3.67 -2.71 -8.39
N ILE A 23 4.00 -3.97 -8.70
CA ILE A 23 4.84 -4.30 -9.85
C ILE A 23 3.96 -4.50 -11.08
N ASP A 24 4.20 -3.73 -12.15
CA ASP A 24 3.48 -3.90 -13.42
C ASP A 24 3.98 -5.09 -14.25
N ALA A 25 3.32 -5.36 -15.38
CA ALA A 25 3.68 -6.46 -16.27
C ALA A 25 5.09 -6.34 -16.89
N ASN A 26 5.69 -5.15 -16.87
CA ASN A 26 7.05 -4.89 -17.36
C ASN A 26 8.09 -4.93 -16.23
N GLY A 27 7.68 -5.27 -15.00
CA GLY A 27 8.56 -5.30 -13.84
C GLY A 27 8.86 -3.93 -13.24
N ARG A 28 8.08 -2.90 -13.58
CA ARG A 28 8.26 -1.54 -13.03
C ARG A 28 7.47 -1.36 -11.75
N GLU A 29 8.08 -0.66 -10.79
CA GLU A 29 7.38 -0.20 -9.59
C GLU A 29 6.42 0.94 -9.94
N VAL A 30 5.13 0.73 -9.65
CA VAL A 30 4.06 1.71 -9.75
C VAL A 30 3.66 2.11 -8.33
N PRO A 31 3.81 3.39 -7.94
CA PRO A 31 3.42 3.85 -6.61
C PRO A 31 1.94 3.54 -6.34
N ILE A 32 1.63 3.04 -5.14
CA ILE A 32 0.24 2.85 -4.73
C ILE A 32 -0.36 4.23 -4.48
N THR A 33 -1.42 4.57 -5.23
CA THR A 33 -2.11 5.84 -5.08
C THR A 33 -3.41 5.69 -4.29
N GLU A 34 -3.93 6.80 -3.78
CA GLU A 34 -5.23 6.86 -3.11
C GLU A 34 -6.38 6.37 -4.02
N ASP A 35 -6.33 6.67 -5.32
CA ASP A 35 -7.37 6.22 -6.26
C ASP A 35 -7.38 4.70 -6.43
N MET A 36 -6.19 4.07 -6.43
CA MET A 36 -6.08 2.61 -6.47
C MET A 36 -6.68 1.97 -5.20
N ILE A 37 -6.49 2.60 -4.04
CA ILE A 37 -7.06 2.13 -2.77
C ILE A 37 -8.59 2.22 -2.84
N ARG A 38 -9.13 3.36 -3.28
CA ARG A 38 -10.58 3.58 -3.39
C ARG A 38 -11.24 2.55 -4.32
N GLU A 39 -10.69 2.37 -5.51
CA GLU A 39 -11.18 1.40 -6.49
C GLU A 39 -11.17 -0.03 -5.91
N ALA A 40 -10.11 -0.40 -5.19
CA ALA A 40 -10.03 -1.71 -4.55
C ALA A 40 -11.10 -1.88 -3.45
N CYS A 41 -11.34 -0.86 -2.63
CA CYS A 41 -12.38 -0.87 -1.61
C CYS A 41 -13.79 -0.99 -2.21
N GLU A 42 -14.07 -0.28 -3.30
CA GLU A 42 -15.37 -0.36 -4.02
C GLU A 42 -15.62 -1.78 -4.56
N LYS A 43 -14.63 -2.35 -5.26
CA LYS A 43 -14.72 -3.73 -5.77
C LYS A 43 -14.93 -4.75 -4.65
N LEU A 44 -14.25 -4.56 -3.52
CA LEU A 44 -14.42 -5.43 -2.36
C LEU A 44 -15.82 -5.28 -1.77
N ALA A 45 -16.36 -4.07 -1.64
CA ALA A 45 -17.72 -3.87 -1.13
C ALA A 45 -18.77 -4.62 -1.98
N ASP A 46 -18.59 -4.63 -3.30
CA ASP A 46 -19.48 -5.34 -4.22
C ASP A 46 -19.30 -6.87 -4.18
N ALA A 47 -18.06 -7.34 -4.08
CA ALA A 47 -17.73 -8.76 -4.08
C ALA A 47 -17.88 -9.45 -2.72
N TRP A 48 -17.89 -8.68 -1.63
CA TRP A 48 -17.85 -9.21 -0.28
C TRP A 48 -19.20 -9.81 0.14
N THR A 49 -19.31 -11.13 -0.03
CA THR A 49 -20.40 -11.90 0.55
C THR A 49 -19.92 -12.53 1.86
N PHE A 50 -20.53 -12.13 2.98
CA PHE A 50 -20.28 -12.81 4.26
C PHE A 50 -20.73 -14.26 4.14
N PRO A 51 -19.93 -15.27 4.58
CA PRO A 51 -20.38 -16.64 4.57
C PRO A 51 -21.66 -16.72 5.38
N VAL A 52 -22.76 -17.14 4.74
CA VAL A 52 -24.03 -17.34 5.43
C VAL A 52 -23.73 -18.34 6.54
N ARG A 53 -23.78 -17.90 7.80
CA ARG A 53 -23.78 -18.83 8.92
C ARG A 53 -25.06 -19.61 8.75
N THR A 54 -24.98 -20.85 8.26
CA THR A 54 -26.11 -21.77 8.31
C THR A 54 -26.46 -21.91 9.78
N ALA A 55 -27.50 -21.21 10.21
CA ALA A 55 -28.00 -21.29 11.56
C ALA A 55 -28.49 -22.73 11.77
N ARG A 56 -27.68 -23.49 12.51
CA ARG A 56 -28.04 -24.61 13.39
C ARG A 56 -29.21 -25.49 12.91
N GLN A 57 -28.91 -26.71 12.45
CA GLN A 57 -29.79 -27.83 12.77
C GLN A 57 -29.34 -28.40 14.11
N ALA A 58 -30.09 -28.03 15.15
CA ALA A 58 -30.16 -28.83 16.36
C ALA A 58 -30.82 -30.16 15.99
N GLY A 59 -30.06 -31.24 16.12
CA GLY A 59 -30.57 -32.59 16.32
C GLY A 59 -30.10 -33.03 17.70
#